data_AF-A0A963ARH2-F1
#
_entry.id   AF-A0A963ARH2-F1
#
_cell.length_a   1.000
_cell.length_b   1.000
_cell.length_c   1.000
_cell.angle_alpha   90.00
_cell.angle_beta   90.00
_cell.angle_gamma   90.00
#
_symmetry.space_group_name_H-M   'P 1'
#
loop_
_entity.id
_entity.type
_entity.pdbx_description
1 polymer ?
#
loop_
_entity_poly.entity_id
_entity_poly.type
_entity_poly.pdbx_seq_one_letter_code
_entity_poly.pdbx_strand_id
1 'polypeptide(L)'
;MKAALHRGWLILQLLMPLVGHTGTITTPEIVAQTTRAALSCMRWMPVGMCFWLRCSLSGCSVRTSIKVGHYQPDAVVSAYNELGGNPWVEIRSTLGVAQRTAANGLLGSLLAVPIDSAGNRTEGGQGNKDHRNLVFRETDVIGHPVSSLSSIVASTGYLCNSQTISFFPYFQSGLDALSWRMEIP
;
A
#
# COMPACT_ATOMS: atom_id res chain seq x y z
N MET A 1 15.67 12.94 42.77
CA MET A 1 15.96 13.64 41.49
C MET A 1 16.15 12.73 40.27
N LYS A 2 16.53 11.43 40.41
CA LYS A 2 16.71 10.51 39.26
C LYS A 2 15.41 10.01 38.58
N ALA A 3 14.29 9.99 39.30
CA ALA A 3 13.01 9.48 38.77
C ALA A 3 12.31 10.43 37.76
N ALA A 4 12.59 11.73 37.83
CA ALA A 4 12.00 12.72 36.92
C ALA A 4 12.64 12.69 35.52
N LEU A 5 13.96 12.42 35.44
CA LEU A 5 14.66 12.29 34.16
C LEU A 5 14.18 11.07 33.35
N HIS A 6 13.89 9.94 34.01
CA HIS A 6 13.41 8.74 33.31
C HIS A 6 12.01 8.90 32.74
N ARG A 7 11.11 9.63 33.42
CA ARG A 7 9.76 9.92 32.89
C ARG A 7 9.81 10.86 31.68
N GLY A 8 10.71 11.84 31.66
CA GLY A 8 10.88 12.73 30.50
C GLY A 8 11.41 11.99 29.26
N TRP A 9 12.31 11.03 29.44
CA TRP A 9 12.89 10.28 28.32
C TRP A 9 11.90 9.31 27.66
N LEU A 10 11.02 8.66 28.45
CA LEU A 10 9.95 7.80 27.94
C LEU A 10 8.91 8.57 27.12
N ILE A 11 8.60 9.82 27.50
CA ILE A 11 7.65 10.67 26.75
C ILE A 11 8.27 11.13 25.41
N LEU A 12 9.59 11.36 25.35
CA LEU A 12 10.27 11.79 24.13
C LEU A 12 10.36 10.70 23.03
N GLN A 13 10.35 9.42 23.41
CA GLN A 13 10.38 8.29 22.47
C GLN A 13 9.03 8.06 21.76
N LEU A 14 7.91 8.51 22.35
CA LEU A 14 6.57 8.40 21.77
C LEU A 14 6.23 9.54 20.78
N LEU A 15 7.13 10.52 20.62
CA LEU A 15 6.92 11.72 19.81
C LEU A 15 7.75 11.77 18.52
N MET A 16 8.45 10.70 18.15
CA MET A 16 9.10 10.66 16.83
C MET A 16 8.02 10.50 15.75
N PRO A 17 7.77 11.52 14.90
CA PRO A 17 6.92 11.34 13.74
C PRO A 17 7.55 10.26 12.84
N LEU A 18 6.71 9.37 12.31
CA LEU A 18 7.10 8.51 11.20
C LEU A 18 7.76 9.39 10.13
N VAL A 19 8.98 9.04 9.71
CA VAL A 19 9.68 9.72 8.61
C VAL A 19 8.86 9.49 7.34
N GLY A 20 7.92 10.39 7.06
CA GLY A 20 7.28 10.50 5.77
C GLY A 20 8.32 10.98 4.77
N HIS A 21 8.77 10.10 3.89
CA HIS A 21 9.60 10.51 2.75
C HIS A 21 8.69 11.19 1.73
N THR A 22 8.71 12.52 1.70
CA THR A 22 8.31 13.25 0.49
C THR A 22 9.47 13.15 -0.49
N GLY A 23 9.38 12.18 -1.40
CA GLY A 23 10.45 11.90 -2.35
C GLY A 23 10.15 10.65 -3.18
N THR A 24 10.82 10.52 -4.31
CA THR A 24 10.80 9.30 -5.12
C THR A 24 11.30 8.12 -4.31
N ILE A 25 10.77 6.92 -4.57
CA ILE A 25 11.17 5.69 -3.90
C ILE A 25 11.49 4.60 -4.92
N THR A 26 12.46 3.77 -4.60
CA THR A 26 12.88 2.62 -5.40
C THR A 26 12.37 1.32 -4.81
N THR A 27 12.32 0.26 -5.62
CA THR A 27 11.94 -1.09 -5.15
C THR A 27 12.79 -1.57 -3.97
N PRO A 28 14.14 -1.44 -3.97
CA PRO A 28 14.95 -1.85 -2.83
C PRO A 28 14.62 -1.09 -1.55
N GLU A 29 14.30 0.20 -1.65
CA GLU A 29 13.88 1.01 -0.50
C GLU A 29 12.54 0.55 0.05
N ILE A 30 11.55 0.26 -0.81
CA ILE A 30 10.27 -0.33 -0.41
C ILE A 30 10.50 -1.64 0.34
N VAL A 31 11.27 -2.57 -0.23
CA VAL A 31 11.58 -3.86 0.41
C VAL A 31 12.27 -3.65 1.77
N ALA A 32 13.25 -2.74 1.83
CA ALA A 32 13.99 -2.45 3.05
C ALA A 32 13.12 -1.81 4.13
N GLN A 33 12.25 -0.84 3.78
CA GLN A 33 11.32 -0.20 4.70
C GLN A 33 10.28 -1.20 5.21
N THR A 34 9.69 -2.01 4.32
CA THR A 34 8.74 -3.06 4.70
C THR A 34 9.37 -4.09 5.63
N THR A 35 10.60 -4.52 5.36
CA THR A 35 11.32 -5.47 6.22
C THR A 35 11.62 -4.86 7.60
N ARG A 36 12.04 -3.58 7.66
CA ARG A 36 12.27 -2.88 8.93
C ARG A 36 10.99 -2.72 9.74
N ALA A 37 9.87 -2.45 9.07
CA ALA A 37 8.57 -2.26 9.68
C ALA A 37 7.80 -3.57 9.91
N ALA A 38 8.39 -4.73 9.59
CA ALA A 38 7.70 -6.01 9.61
C ALA A 38 7.10 -6.32 10.99
N LEU A 39 7.86 -6.09 12.07
CA LEU A 39 7.39 -6.37 13.43
C LEU A 39 6.30 -5.40 13.91
N SER A 40 6.31 -4.15 13.45
CA SER A 40 5.31 -3.14 13.82
C SER A 40 4.05 -3.19 12.97
N CYS A 41 4.15 -3.55 11.69
CA CYS A 41 3.05 -3.50 10.72
C CYS A 41 2.34 -4.85 10.53
N MET A 42 3.06 -5.98 10.57
CA MET A 42 2.43 -7.29 10.37
C MET A 42 1.57 -7.72 11.56
N ARG A 43 1.69 -7.04 12.70
CA ARG A 43 0.90 -7.30 13.92
C ARG A 43 0.83 -8.81 14.25
N TRP A 44 1.99 -9.46 14.24
CA TRP A 44 2.11 -10.89 14.45
C TRP A 44 1.61 -11.27 15.85
N MET A 45 0.61 -12.14 15.93
CA MET A 45 -0.08 -12.48 17.17
C MET A 45 -0.38 -13.99 17.25
N PRO A 46 0.04 -14.69 18.31
CA PRO A 46 -0.49 -16.01 18.61
C PRO A 46 -1.97 -15.90 18.97
N VAL A 47 -2.84 -16.40 18.09
CA VAL A 47 -4.31 -16.37 18.29
C VAL A 47 -4.86 -17.70 18.82
N GLY A 48 -4.04 -18.75 18.86
CA GLY A 48 -4.44 -20.03 19.41
C GLY A 48 -3.39 -21.13 19.24
N MET A 49 -3.79 -22.37 19.50
CA MET A 49 -2.98 -23.57 19.32
C MET A 49 -3.79 -24.67 18.64
N CYS A 50 -3.14 -25.46 17.81
CA CYS A 50 -3.72 -26.62 17.14
C CYS A 50 -3.02 -27.88 17.65
N PHE A 51 -3.81 -28.91 17.93
CA PHE A 51 -3.32 -30.24 18.32
C PHE A 51 -3.63 -31.21 17.18
N TRP A 52 -2.58 -31.80 16.62
CA TRP A 52 -2.66 -32.75 15.52
C TRP A 52 -2.27 -34.13 16.03
N LEU A 53 -3.08 -35.15 15.76
CA LEU A 53 -2.70 -36.53 16.07
C LEU A 53 -1.92 -37.10 14.88
N ARG A 54 -0.63 -37.39 15.08
CA ARG A 54 0.23 -38.05 14.08
C ARG A 54 0.48 -39.50 14.51
N CYS A 55 -0.07 -40.44 13.75
CA CYS A 55 0.11 -41.87 13.95
C CYS A 55 1.14 -42.46 12.97
N SER A 56 1.96 -43.37 13.46
CA SER A 56 2.83 -44.26 12.70
C SER A 56 2.55 -45.71 13.10
N LEU A 57 3.22 -46.67 12.44
CA LEU A 57 3.09 -48.10 12.74
C LEU A 57 3.40 -48.44 14.22
N SER A 58 4.24 -47.65 14.89
CA SER A 58 4.63 -47.82 16.29
C SER A 58 3.74 -47.11 17.32
N GLY A 59 2.72 -46.36 16.89
CA GLY A 59 1.82 -45.64 17.80
C GLY A 59 1.48 -44.21 17.34
N CYS A 60 0.71 -43.51 18.17
CA CYS A 60 0.25 -42.14 17.90
C CYS A 60 0.90 -41.12 18.85
N SER A 61 1.23 -39.94 18.32
CA SER A 61 1.78 -38.81 19.08
C SER A 61 0.99 -37.55 18.76
N VAL A 62 0.70 -36.74 19.78
CA VAL A 62 0.10 -35.41 19.59
C VAL A 62 1.19 -34.42 19.22
N ARG A 63 1.01 -33.69 18.12
CA ARG A 63 1.85 -32.60 17.65
C ARG A 63 1.12 -31.29 17.88
N THR A 64 1.77 -30.35 18.53
CA THR A 64 1.19 -29.03 18.82
C THR A 64 1.81 -27.99 17.88
N SER A 65 0.98 -27.14 17.28
CA SER A 65 1.42 -25.97 16.51
C SER A 65 0.69 -24.73 17.00
N ILE A 66 1.32 -23.56 16.96
CA ILE A 66 0.63 -22.30 17.25
C ILE A 66 -0.15 -21.83 16.02
N LYS A 67 -1.32 -21.23 16.24
CA LYS A 67 -2.08 -20.51 15.22
C LYS A 67 -1.71 -19.04 15.32
N VAL A 68 -1.22 -18.48 14.23
CA VAL A 68 -0.76 -17.08 14.15
C VAL A 68 -1.73 -16.27 13.30
N GLY A 69 -2.18 -15.14 13.84
CA GLY A 69 -2.79 -14.07 13.06
C GLY A 69 -1.73 -13.01 12.73
N HIS A 70 -1.68 -12.58 11.48
CA HIS A 70 -0.81 -11.50 11.02
C HIS A 70 -1.44 -10.79 9.81
N TYR A 71 -0.96 -9.59 9.52
CA TYR A 71 -1.22 -8.85 8.29
C TYR A 71 0.01 -8.92 7.39
N GLN A 72 -0.22 -9.00 6.07
CA GLN A 72 0.85 -9.06 5.09
C GLN A 72 0.91 -7.78 4.26
N PRO A 73 2.11 -7.28 3.92
CA PRO A 73 2.27 -6.18 2.98
C PRO A 73 1.98 -6.66 1.55
N ASP A 74 0.71 -6.65 1.17
CA ASP A 74 0.25 -7.16 -0.12
C ASP A 74 0.33 -6.11 -1.24
N ALA A 75 0.25 -4.82 -0.92
CA ALA A 75 0.30 -3.75 -1.91
C ALA A 75 1.13 -2.55 -1.45
N VAL A 76 1.67 -1.82 -2.43
CA VAL A 76 2.21 -0.47 -2.30
C VAL A 76 1.16 0.49 -2.83
N VAL A 77 0.74 1.43 -1.99
CA VAL A 77 -0.20 2.49 -2.35
C VAL A 77 0.58 3.79 -2.52
N SER A 78 0.51 4.36 -3.71
CA SER A 78 1.16 5.62 -4.05
C SER A 78 0.11 6.69 -4.25
N ALA A 79 0.26 7.86 -3.61
CA ALA A 79 -0.55 9.05 -3.88
C ALA A 79 0.36 10.18 -4.39
N TYR A 80 0.01 10.81 -5.51
CA TYR A 80 0.88 11.75 -6.19
C TYR A 80 0.12 12.82 -6.98
N ASN A 81 0.83 13.89 -7.31
CA ASN A 81 0.22 15.10 -7.82
C ASN A 81 -0.16 14.97 -9.28
N GLU A 82 0.78 14.61 -10.16
CA GLU A 82 0.60 14.64 -11.62
C GLU A 82 0.32 13.26 -12.20
N LEU A 83 -0.55 13.14 -13.20
CA LEU A 83 -0.82 11.86 -13.87
C LEU A 83 0.46 11.20 -14.39
N GLY A 84 0.62 9.90 -14.13
CA GLY A 84 1.83 9.15 -14.46
C GLY A 84 3.08 9.59 -13.69
N GLY A 85 2.94 10.41 -12.65
CA GLY A 85 3.99 10.90 -11.78
C GLY A 85 4.21 10.06 -10.52
N ASN A 86 3.99 8.74 -10.59
CA ASN A 86 4.10 7.84 -9.43
C ASN A 86 5.47 8.01 -8.73
N PRO A 87 5.55 8.13 -7.39
CA PRO A 87 6.81 8.29 -6.67
C PRO A 87 7.70 7.04 -6.79
N TRP A 88 7.11 5.86 -7.00
CA TRP A 88 7.84 4.61 -7.23
C TRP A 88 8.47 4.63 -8.62
N VAL A 89 9.78 4.79 -8.68
CA VAL A 89 10.55 5.10 -9.91
C VAL A 89 10.31 4.06 -11.01
N GLU A 90 10.36 2.78 -10.67
CA GLU A 90 10.20 1.68 -11.62
C GLU A 90 8.78 1.56 -12.15
N ILE A 91 7.77 1.84 -11.32
CA ILE A 91 6.38 1.89 -11.75
C ILE A 91 6.12 3.13 -12.61
N ARG A 92 6.70 4.28 -12.24
CA ARG A 92 6.59 5.51 -13.02
C ARG A 92 7.14 5.33 -14.44
N SER A 93 8.30 4.71 -14.58
CA SER A 93 8.94 4.51 -15.89
C SER A 93 8.21 3.50 -16.78
N THR A 94 7.49 2.54 -16.18
CA THR A 94 6.81 1.46 -16.91
C THR A 94 5.33 1.78 -17.19
N LEU A 95 4.60 2.25 -16.18
CA LEU A 95 3.16 2.50 -16.27
C LEU A 95 2.82 3.97 -16.53
N GLY A 96 3.70 4.91 -16.20
CA GLY A 96 3.37 6.34 -16.25
C GLY A 96 2.99 6.83 -17.66
N VAL A 97 3.71 6.38 -18.69
CA VAL A 97 3.39 6.71 -20.09
C VAL A 97 2.07 6.06 -20.53
N ALA A 98 1.86 4.79 -20.17
CA ALA A 98 0.63 4.06 -20.50
C ALA A 98 -0.59 4.72 -19.86
N GLN A 99 -0.50 5.12 -18.59
CA GLN A 99 -1.55 5.85 -17.88
C GLN A 99 -1.88 7.18 -18.56
N ARG A 100 -0.87 7.98 -18.89
CA ARG A 100 -1.06 9.27 -19.58
C ARG A 100 -1.76 9.08 -20.93
N THR A 101 -1.30 8.13 -21.74
CA THR A 101 -1.89 7.86 -23.05
C THR A 101 -3.31 7.33 -22.94
N ALA A 102 -3.57 6.40 -22.03
CA ALA A 102 -4.90 5.81 -21.85
C ALA A 102 -5.91 6.86 -21.36
N ALA A 103 -5.53 7.67 -20.37
CA ALA A 103 -6.41 8.70 -19.84
C ALA A 103 -6.64 9.82 -20.87
N ASN A 104 -5.58 10.40 -21.45
CA ASN A 104 -5.73 11.48 -22.44
C ASN A 104 -6.40 11.03 -23.74
N GLY A 105 -6.18 9.78 -24.15
CA GLY A 105 -6.78 9.21 -25.35
C GLY A 105 -8.27 8.96 -25.17
N LEU A 106 -8.66 8.13 -24.20
CA LEU A 106 -10.06 7.70 -24.05
C LEU A 106 -10.92 8.76 -23.36
N LEU A 107 -10.47 9.33 -22.24
CA LEU A 107 -11.26 10.35 -21.53
C LEU A 107 -11.15 11.72 -22.19
N GLY A 108 -9.96 12.11 -22.66
CA GLY A 108 -9.74 13.43 -23.24
C GLY A 108 -10.38 13.63 -24.62
N SER A 109 -10.66 12.54 -25.36
CA SER A 109 -11.36 12.61 -26.65
C SER A 109 -12.88 12.53 -26.53
N LEU A 110 -13.41 11.80 -25.53
CA LEU A 110 -14.85 11.65 -25.32
C LEU A 110 -15.46 12.76 -24.45
N LEU A 111 -14.68 13.37 -23.55
CA LEU A 111 -15.16 14.38 -22.62
C LEU A 111 -14.08 15.45 -22.39
N ALA A 112 -14.47 16.73 -22.28
CA ALA A 112 -13.56 17.83 -21.94
C ALA A 112 -13.15 17.81 -20.45
N VAL A 113 -12.78 16.63 -19.93
CA VAL A 113 -12.36 16.45 -18.54
C VAL A 113 -10.90 16.87 -18.44
N PRO A 114 -10.56 17.85 -17.59
CA PRO A 114 -9.17 18.13 -17.26
C PRO A 114 -8.60 16.94 -16.50
N ILE A 115 -7.77 16.14 -17.18
CA ILE A 115 -7.14 14.93 -16.59
C ILE A 115 -5.85 15.29 -15.86
N ASP A 116 -5.33 16.51 -16.07
CA ASP A 116 -4.21 17.00 -15.28
C ASP A 116 -4.60 16.99 -13.80
N SER A 117 -3.68 16.44 -13.01
CA SER A 117 -3.84 16.21 -11.60
C SER A 117 -2.95 17.19 -10.83
N ALA A 118 -3.45 17.70 -9.70
CA ALA A 118 -2.86 18.73 -8.84
C ALA A 118 -2.45 20.08 -9.47
N GLY A 119 -2.55 20.28 -10.79
CA GLY A 119 -2.18 21.53 -11.47
C GLY A 119 -3.32 22.53 -11.67
N ASN A 120 -4.58 22.06 -11.72
CA ASN A 120 -5.76 22.90 -11.91
C ASN A 120 -6.69 22.71 -10.71
N ARG A 121 -6.79 23.73 -9.85
CA ARG A 121 -7.83 23.76 -8.81
C ARG A 121 -9.17 23.78 -9.55
N THR A 122 -9.92 22.70 -9.52
CA THR A 122 -11.30 22.75 -10.03
C THR A 122 -12.12 23.44 -8.96
N GLU A 123 -12.42 24.71 -9.18
CA GLU A 123 -13.42 25.44 -8.43
C GLU A 123 -14.81 24.99 -8.92
N GLY A 124 -15.51 24.25 -8.05
CA GLY A 124 -16.94 23.98 -8.19
C GLY A 124 -17.35 22.84 -9.14
N GLY A 125 -18.43 22.15 -8.75
CA GLY A 125 -19.17 21.27 -9.64
C GLY A 125 -19.89 22.04 -10.75
N GLN A 126 -20.48 21.31 -11.70
CA GLN A 126 -21.19 21.87 -12.85
C GLN A 126 -22.24 22.90 -12.39
N GLY A 127 -22.04 24.18 -12.71
CA GLY A 127 -23.01 25.26 -12.43
C GLY A 127 -22.56 26.37 -11.49
N ASN A 128 -21.29 26.45 -11.07
CA ASN A 128 -20.72 27.61 -10.35
C ASN A 128 -21.51 28.05 -9.09
N LYS A 129 -22.16 27.10 -8.41
CA LYS A 129 -22.97 27.36 -7.20
C LYS A 129 -22.30 26.86 -5.91
N ASP A 130 -21.24 26.08 -6.05
CA ASP A 130 -20.52 25.45 -4.96
C ASP A 130 -19.05 25.88 -4.98
N HIS A 131 -18.64 26.77 -4.07
CA HIS A 131 -17.22 27.12 -3.88
C HIS A 131 -16.47 25.95 -3.24
N ARG A 132 -16.08 24.95 -4.03
CA ARG A 132 -15.22 23.84 -3.57
C ARG A 132 -13.85 23.96 -4.23
N ASN A 133 -12.82 24.19 -3.41
CA ASN A 133 -11.42 24.19 -3.85
C ASN A 133 -10.84 22.78 -3.73
N LEU A 134 -11.21 21.90 -4.66
CA LEU A 134 -10.74 20.52 -4.65
C LEU A 134 -9.37 20.42 -5.32
N VAL A 135 -8.47 19.65 -4.69
CA VAL A 135 -7.17 19.30 -5.24
C VAL A 135 -7.14 17.79 -5.41
N PHE A 136 -7.23 17.35 -6.65
CA PHE A 136 -7.16 15.94 -6.99
C PHE A 136 -5.70 15.47 -6.99
N ARG A 137 -5.49 14.26 -6.45
CA ARG A 137 -4.22 13.53 -6.48
C ARG A 137 -4.49 12.15 -7.05
N GLU A 138 -3.62 11.73 -7.94
CA GLU A 138 -3.66 10.37 -8.46
C GLU A 138 -3.23 9.38 -7.39
N THR A 139 -3.83 8.20 -7.44
CA THR A 139 -3.55 7.08 -6.54
C THR A 139 -3.42 5.80 -7.34
N ASP A 140 -2.34 5.07 -7.11
CA ASP A 140 -2.11 3.73 -7.66
C ASP A 140 -1.98 2.70 -6.53
N VAL A 141 -2.55 1.52 -6.74
CA VAL A 141 -2.37 0.34 -5.88
C VAL A 141 -1.68 -0.73 -6.70
N ILE A 142 -0.44 -1.03 -6.36
CA ILE A 142 0.41 -1.98 -7.08
C ILE A 142 0.82 -3.10 -6.13
N GLY A 143 0.85 -4.35 -6.60
CA GLY A 143 1.27 -5.49 -5.80
C GLY A 143 2.69 -5.34 -5.26
N HIS A 144 2.87 -5.62 -3.97
CA HIS A 144 4.10 -5.34 -3.24
C HIS A 144 5.26 -6.22 -3.72
N PRO A 145 6.51 -5.71 -3.85
CA PRO A 145 7.63 -6.48 -4.38
C PRO A 145 7.90 -7.79 -3.62
N VAL A 146 7.75 -7.78 -2.30
CA VAL A 146 7.96 -8.96 -1.44
C VAL A 146 6.92 -10.06 -1.60
N SER A 147 5.82 -9.83 -2.34
CA SER A 147 4.80 -10.87 -2.55
C SER A 147 5.35 -12.08 -3.30
N SER A 148 6.35 -11.88 -4.18
CA SER A 148 7.06 -12.96 -4.89
C SER A 148 7.84 -13.88 -3.94
N LEU A 149 8.19 -13.40 -2.76
CA LEU A 149 8.90 -14.16 -1.72
C LEU A 149 7.95 -14.79 -0.70
N SER A 150 6.64 -14.49 -0.78
CA SER A 150 5.66 -14.95 0.22
C SER A 150 5.56 -16.47 0.30
N SER A 151 5.72 -17.20 -0.80
CA SER A 151 5.69 -18.67 -0.82
C SER A 151 6.86 -19.31 -0.06
N ILE A 152 8.06 -18.73 -0.19
CA ILE A 152 9.25 -19.18 0.54
C ILE A 152 9.05 -18.94 2.03
N VAL A 153 8.53 -17.78 2.39
CA VAL A 153 8.34 -17.39 3.80
C VAL A 153 7.15 -18.14 4.42
N ALA A 154 6.09 -18.41 3.65
CA ALA A 154 4.95 -19.21 4.08
C ALA A 154 5.31 -20.66 4.38
N SER A 155 6.39 -21.18 3.78
CA SER A 155 6.91 -22.53 4.09
C SER A 155 7.33 -22.69 5.56
N THR A 156 7.58 -21.59 6.27
CA THR A 156 7.87 -21.61 7.72
C THR A 156 6.66 -21.98 8.58
N GLY A 157 5.44 -21.92 8.03
CA GLY A 157 4.19 -22.19 8.73
C GLY A 157 3.70 -21.06 9.64
N TYR A 158 4.43 -19.94 9.70
CA TYR A 158 4.10 -18.79 10.58
C TYR A 158 3.67 -17.54 9.82
N LEU A 159 3.71 -17.58 8.49
CA LEU A 159 3.28 -16.51 7.59
C LEU A 159 2.40 -17.10 6.49
N CYS A 160 1.47 -16.31 5.97
CA CYS A 160 0.53 -16.72 4.92
C CYS A 160 1.14 -16.44 3.54
N ASN A 161 0.59 -17.06 2.49
CA ASN A 161 0.92 -16.65 1.12
C ASN A 161 0.32 -15.28 0.80
N SER A 162 0.97 -14.54 -0.10
CA SER A 162 0.37 -13.36 -0.71
C SER A 162 -0.73 -13.70 -1.68
N GLN A 163 -1.77 -12.87 -1.64
CA GLN A 163 -2.87 -12.88 -2.60
C GLN A 163 -2.59 -11.93 -3.77
N THR A 164 -1.46 -11.21 -3.75
CA THR A 164 -1.07 -10.28 -4.79
C THR A 164 0.13 -10.75 -5.60
N ILE A 165 0.15 -10.37 -6.87
CA ILE A 165 1.27 -10.58 -7.78
C ILE A 165 2.16 -9.35 -7.72
N SER A 166 3.45 -9.58 -7.54
CA SER A 166 4.48 -8.54 -7.46
C SER A 166 4.42 -7.62 -8.69
N PHE A 167 4.42 -6.31 -8.49
CA PHE A 167 4.34 -5.26 -9.53
C PHE A 167 3.06 -5.24 -10.38
N PHE A 168 2.04 -6.03 -10.05
CA PHE A 168 0.77 -6.01 -10.78
C PHE A 168 -0.08 -4.79 -10.40
N PRO A 169 -0.60 -3.99 -11.35
CA PRO A 169 -1.47 -2.85 -11.05
C PRO A 169 -2.90 -3.31 -10.76
N TYR A 170 -3.32 -3.16 -9.50
CA TYR A 170 -4.69 -3.48 -9.07
C TYR A 170 -5.65 -2.30 -9.17
N PHE A 171 -5.14 -1.08 -9.04
CA PHE A 171 -5.93 0.14 -9.18
C PHE A 171 -5.05 1.28 -9.69
N GLN A 172 -5.60 2.09 -10.59
CA GLN A 172 -4.98 3.30 -11.13
C GLN A 172 -6.08 4.36 -11.31
N SER A 173 -6.09 5.39 -10.46
CA SER A 173 -7.16 6.40 -10.46
C SER A 173 -7.32 7.13 -11.80
N GLY A 174 -6.24 7.30 -12.56
CA GLY A 174 -6.30 7.99 -13.85
C GLY A 174 -7.18 7.30 -14.89
N LEU A 175 -7.39 5.99 -14.76
CA LEU A 175 -8.27 5.22 -15.66
C LEU A 175 -9.75 5.25 -15.25
N ASP A 176 -10.02 5.67 -14.01
CA ASP A 176 -11.35 5.72 -13.41
C ASP A 176 -11.78 7.17 -13.06
N ALA A 177 -11.14 8.16 -13.69
CA ALA A 177 -11.34 9.58 -13.37
C ALA A 177 -12.79 10.07 -13.52
N LEU A 178 -13.63 9.40 -14.32
CA LEU A 178 -15.05 9.75 -14.43
C LEU A 178 -15.82 9.48 -13.13
N SER A 179 -15.56 8.36 -12.47
CA SER A 179 -16.31 7.99 -11.27
C SER A 179 -15.94 8.87 -10.08
N TRP A 180 -14.64 9.09 -9.85
CA TRP A 180 -14.19 9.79 -8.64
C TRP A 180 -14.01 11.31 -8.82
N ARG A 181 -13.83 11.82 -10.05
CA ARG A 181 -13.77 13.29 -10.29
C ARG A 181 -15.10 13.88 -10.75
N MET A 182 -15.88 13.12 -11.53
CA MET A 182 -17.13 13.62 -12.14
C MET A 182 -18.39 13.01 -11.52
N GLU A 183 -18.25 12.08 -10.57
CA GLU A 183 -19.36 11.38 -9.92
C GLU A 183 -20.26 10.63 -10.94
N ILE A 184 -19.67 10.18 -12.06
CA ILE A 184 -20.36 9.41 -13.10
C ILE A 184 -20.13 7.91 -12.87
N PRO A 185 -21.18 7.12 -12.54
CA PRO A 185 -21.06 5.68 -12.28
C PRO A 185 -20.51 4.87 -13.45
#